data_AF-A0A9P0IML2-F1
#
_entry.id   AF-A0A9P0IML2-F1
#
_cell.length_a   1.000
_cell.length_b   1.000
_cell.length_c   1.000
_cell.angle_alpha   90.00
_cell.angle_beta   90.00
_cell.angle_gamma   90.00
#
_symmetry.space_group_name_H-M   'P 1'
#
loop_
_entity.id
_entity.type
_entity.pdbx_description
1 polymer ?
#
loop_
_entity_poly.entity_id
_entity_poly.type
_entity_poly.pdbx_seq_one_letter_code
_entity_poly.pdbx_strand_id
1 'polypeptide(L)'
;MSGYDSRSDGPGFVGIRFCQECNNMLYPKEDKEHKVLLYACRNCDHRQMADSNCIYVNKIMHEINELTHIVSDVTSDPTLPRSEDHPCPKCKHRESVFFQAQTRRAEEEMRLYYVCTNPHCIHRWTESSI
;
A
#
# COMPACT_ATOMS: atom_id res chain seq x y z
N MET A 1 22.60 2.74 29.66
CA MET A 1 21.70 3.69 28.97
C MET A 1 21.95 3.55 27.49
N SER A 2 21.22 2.65 26.83
CA SER A 2 21.30 2.47 25.38
C SER A 2 19.99 2.99 24.80
N GLY A 3 20.03 4.24 24.33
CA GLY A 3 18.92 4.84 23.60
C GLY A 3 18.79 4.14 22.26
N TYR A 4 17.77 3.29 22.13
CA TYR A 4 17.26 2.94 20.81
C TYR A 4 16.60 4.20 20.27
N ASP A 5 17.35 4.90 19.43
CA ASP A 5 16.88 6.02 18.64
C ASP A 5 15.72 5.52 17.78
N SER A 6 14.50 5.89 18.17
CA SER A 6 13.28 5.69 17.38
C SER A 6 13.43 6.49 16.11
N ARG A 7 14.12 5.91 15.12
CA ARG A 7 14.19 6.42 13.75
C ARG A 7 12.76 6.60 13.29
N SER A 8 12.35 7.86 13.22
CA SER A 8 11.11 8.28 12.59
C SER A 8 11.15 7.74 11.18
N ASP A 9 10.32 6.73 10.93
CA ASP A 9 10.16 6.14 9.61
C ASP A 9 9.87 7.31 8.65
N GLY A 10 10.72 7.48 7.65
CA GLY A 10 10.62 8.60 6.72
C GLY A 10 9.24 8.62 6.05
N PRO A 11 8.90 9.70 5.31
CA PRO A 11 7.61 9.78 4.64
C PRO A 11 7.34 8.52 3.82
N GLY A 12 6.21 7.85 4.08
CA GLY A 12 5.99 6.48 3.63
C GLY A 12 5.87 6.32 2.11
N PHE A 13 5.51 7.39 1.40
CA PHE A 13 5.33 7.44 -0.05
C PHE A 13 5.36 8.90 -0.53
N VAL A 14 5.99 9.16 -1.67
CA VAL A 14 5.93 10.47 -2.36
C VAL A 14 5.13 10.29 -3.64
N GLY A 15 3.93 10.86 -3.68
CA GLY A 15 3.02 10.73 -4.80
C GLY A 15 3.39 11.60 -5.99
N ILE A 16 3.12 11.09 -7.20
CA ILE A 16 3.21 11.85 -8.45
C ILE A 16 2.15 12.95 -8.44
N ARG A 17 2.54 14.18 -8.77
CA ARG A 17 1.63 15.33 -8.89
C ARG A 17 1.45 15.75 -10.34
N PHE A 18 0.26 16.21 -10.67
CA PHE A 18 -0.11 16.65 -12.02
C PHE A 18 -0.44 18.14 -12.04
N CYS A 19 -0.14 18.78 -13.16
CA CYS A 19 -0.45 20.18 -13.42
C CYS A 19 -1.96 20.36 -13.59
N GLN A 20 -2.54 21.36 -12.93
CA GLN A 20 -3.98 21.64 -13.02
C GLN A 20 -4.43 22.20 -14.38
N GLU A 21 -3.50 22.71 -15.19
CA GLU A 21 -3.81 23.35 -16.48
C GLU A 21 -3.75 22.37 -17.65
N CYS A 22 -2.70 21.54 -17.71
CA CYS A 22 -2.45 20.64 -18.85
C CYS A 22 -2.32 19.17 -18.48
N ASN A 23 -2.56 18.79 -17.22
CA ASN A 23 -2.50 17.41 -16.71
C ASN A 23 -1.16 16.68 -16.95
N ASN A 24 -0.08 17.41 -17.24
CA ASN A 24 1.26 16.85 -17.33
C ASN A 24 1.89 16.69 -15.95
N MET A 25 2.83 15.75 -15.83
CA MET A 25 3.58 15.50 -14.59
C MET A 25 4.38 16.73 -14.16
N LEU A 26 4.31 17.07 -12.87
CA LEU A 26 5.10 18.15 -12.28
C LEU A 26 6.45 17.64 -11.78
N TYR A 27 7.47 18.49 -11.91
CA TYR A 27 8.84 18.18 -11.50
C TYR A 27 9.30 19.07 -10.35
N PRO A 28 10.06 18.54 -9.37
CA PRO A 28 10.63 19.35 -8.30
C PRO A 28 11.60 20.40 -8.86
N LYS A 29 11.49 21.64 -8.38
CA LYS A 29 12.29 22.80 -8.77
C LYS A 29 12.60 23.65 -7.54
N GLU A 30 13.84 24.05 -7.38
CA GLU A 30 14.26 24.96 -6.32
C GLU A 30 13.91 26.42 -6.66
N ASP A 31 13.32 27.15 -5.72
CA ASP A 31 13.34 28.61 -5.69
C ASP A 31 14.49 29.07 -4.77
N LYS A 32 15.56 29.60 -5.39
CA LYS A 32 16.81 29.98 -4.70
C LYS A 32 16.67 31.22 -3.83
N GLU A 33 15.73 32.12 -4.17
CA GLU A 33 15.55 33.39 -3.46
C GLU A 33 14.85 33.14 -2.13
N HIS A 34 13.72 32.43 -2.18
CA HIS A 34 12.92 32.11 -1.01
C HIS A 34 13.37 30.82 -0.30
N LYS A 35 14.28 30.06 -0.90
CA LYS A 35 14.79 28.76 -0.41
C LYS A 35 13.66 27.75 -0.17
N VAL A 36 12.71 27.70 -1.10
CA VAL A 36 11.55 26.78 -1.04
C VAL A 36 11.56 25.79 -2.20
N LEU A 37 10.99 24.60 -1.96
CA LEU A 37 10.78 23.60 -2.98
C LEU A 37 9.46 23.86 -3.70
N LEU A 38 9.51 23.93 -5.03
CA LEU A 38 8.35 24.05 -5.90
C LEU A 38 8.18 22.79 -6.75
N TYR A 39 6.96 22.56 -7.22
CA TYR A 39 6.64 21.66 -8.30
C TYR A 39 6.27 22.49 -9.54
N ALA A 40 6.98 22.29 -10.65
CA ALA A 40 6.80 23.07 -11.87
C ALA A 40 6.46 22.16 -13.06
N CYS A 41 5.57 22.63 -13.94
CA CYS A 41 5.30 21.97 -15.21
C CYS A 41 6.43 22.27 -16.21
N ARG A 42 6.67 21.34 -17.16
CA ARG A 42 7.59 21.56 -18.29
C ARG A 42 6.91 22.12 -19.53
N ASN A 43 5.58 21.98 -19.62
CA ASN A 43 4.80 22.30 -20.82
C ASN A 43 4.04 23.64 -20.72
N CYS A 44 3.93 24.20 -19.52
CA CYS A 44 3.28 25.49 -19.25
C CYS A 44 3.96 26.18 -18.06
N ASP A 45 3.51 27.38 -17.72
CA ASP A 45 4.12 28.21 -16.66
C ASP A 45 3.63 27.87 -15.24
N HIS A 46 2.73 26.89 -15.10
CA HIS A 46 2.19 26.46 -13.82
C HIS A 46 3.28 26.01 -12.83
N ARG A 47 3.20 26.54 -11.60
CA ARG A 47 4.09 26.23 -10.47
C ARG A 47 3.28 26.21 -9.18
N GLN A 48 3.63 25.32 -8.26
CA GLN A 48 3.02 25.24 -6.94
C GLN A 48 4.07 24.94 -5.87
N MET A 49 3.83 25.32 -4.62
CA MET A 49 4.71 24.97 -3.50
C MET A 49 4.59 23.50 -3.13
N ALA A 50 5.68 22.89 -2.67
CA ALA A 50 5.68 21.53 -2.16
C ALA A 50 5.26 21.50 -0.68
N ASP A 51 4.36 20.58 -0.33
CA ASP A 51 3.93 20.40 1.07
C ASP A 51 5.00 19.70 1.93
N SER A 52 5.93 18.97 1.30
CA SER A 52 7.01 18.24 1.94
C SER A 52 8.29 18.39 1.11
N ASN A 53 9.43 18.44 1.80
CA ASN A 53 10.75 18.50 1.17
C ASN A 53 11.23 17.14 0.64
N CYS A 54 10.50 16.05 0.90
CA CYS A 54 10.87 14.74 0.42
C CYS A 54 10.44 14.53 -1.05
N ILE A 55 11.42 14.45 -1.95
CA ILE A 55 11.18 14.27 -3.39
C ILE A 55 11.20 12.81 -3.84
N TYR A 56 11.86 11.94 -3.08
CA TYR A 56 12.09 10.55 -3.44
C TYR A 56 12.31 9.71 -2.19
N VAL A 57 11.66 8.55 -2.16
CA VAL A 57 11.81 7.54 -1.11
C VAL A 57 12.02 6.20 -1.79
N ASN A 58 13.08 5.50 -1.41
CA ASN A 58 13.30 4.12 -1.81
C ASN A 58 13.16 3.20 -0.60
N LYS A 59 12.03 2.49 -0.53
CA LYS A 59 11.83 1.46 0.49
C LYS A 59 12.46 0.15 0.03
N ILE A 60 13.71 -0.09 0.45
CA ILE A 60 14.48 -1.29 0.11
C ILE A 60 13.80 -2.55 0.66
N MET A 61 13.35 -2.49 1.92
CA MET A 61 12.51 -3.51 2.52
C MET A 61 11.05 -3.09 2.36
N HIS A 62 10.40 -3.69 1.37
CA HIS A 62 9.01 -3.42 1.08
C HIS A 62 8.13 -4.34 1.93
N GLU A 63 7.68 -3.88 3.10
CA GLU A 63 6.53 -4.48 3.78
C GLU A 63 5.27 -4.10 2.98
N ILE A 64 5.10 -4.67 1.79
CA ILE A 64 3.80 -4.59 1.13
C ILE A 64 2.85 -5.32 2.05
N ASN A 65 1.82 -4.62 2.49
CA ASN A 65 0.66 -5.31 3.04
C ASN A 65 0.01 -6.07 1.88
N GLU A 66 0.43 -7.31 1.63
CA GLU A 66 -0.02 -8.12 0.48
C GLU A 66 -1.56 -8.27 0.44
N LEU A 67 -2.24 -8.06 1.58
CA LEU A 67 -3.70 -7.97 1.68
C LEU A 67 -4.32 -6.84 0.84
N THR A 68 -3.56 -5.81 0.47
CA THR A 68 -4.04 -4.71 -0.39
C THR A 68 -4.13 -5.13 -1.85
N HIS A 69 -3.36 -6.14 -2.27
CA HIS A 69 -3.40 -6.67 -3.64
C HIS A 69 -4.50 -7.72 -3.83
N ILE A 70 -5.09 -8.20 -2.74
CA ILE A 70 -6.15 -9.21 -2.79
C ILE A 70 -7.47 -8.55 -3.14
N VAL A 71 -8.02 -8.94 -4.29
CA VAL A 71 -9.32 -8.50 -4.77
C VAL A 71 -10.43 -9.25 -4.01
N SER A 72 -11.56 -8.59 -3.77
CA SER A 72 -12.76 -9.17 -3.14
C SER A 72 -13.35 -10.36 -3.90
N ASP A 73 -13.21 -10.33 -5.22
CA ASP A 73 -13.93 -11.18 -6.16
C ASP A 73 -13.42 -12.62 -6.16
N VAL A 74 -12.28 -12.87 -5.49
CA VAL A 74 -11.75 -14.22 -5.24
C VAL A 74 -12.76 -15.10 -4.50
N THR A 75 -13.70 -14.51 -3.75
CA THR A 75 -14.78 -15.25 -3.08
C THR A 75 -15.73 -15.96 -4.06
N SER A 76 -15.84 -15.45 -5.29
CA SER A 76 -16.69 -16.00 -6.35
C SER A 76 -16.00 -17.11 -7.15
N ASP A 77 -14.69 -17.30 -7.00
CA ASP A 77 -13.94 -18.32 -7.73
C ASP A 77 -14.26 -19.72 -7.15
N PRO A 78 -14.91 -20.61 -7.93
CA PRO A 78 -15.27 -21.94 -7.46
C PRO A 78 -14.07 -22.90 -7.34
N THR A 79 -12.91 -22.52 -7.88
CA THR A 79 -11.68 -23.34 -7.83
C THR A 79 -10.88 -23.12 -6.56
N LEU A 80 -11.13 -22.03 -5.83
CA LEU A 80 -10.46 -21.75 -4.58
C LEU A 80 -11.08 -22.53 -3.41
N PRO A 81 -10.26 -23.09 -2.52
CA PRO A 81 -10.76 -23.84 -1.38
C PRO A 81 -11.42 -22.93 -0.35
N ARG A 82 -12.43 -23.48 0.34
CA ARG A 82 -13.16 -22.81 1.42
C ARG A 82 -12.92 -23.53 2.74
N SER A 83 -12.84 -22.78 3.83
CA SER A 83 -12.73 -23.31 5.18
C SER A 83 -13.76 -22.64 6.10
N GLU A 84 -14.33 -23.43 7.01
CA GLU A 84 -15.19 -22.96 8.11
C GLU A 84 -14.43 -22.85 9.44
N ASP A 85 -13.19 -23.36 9.50
CA ASP A 85 -12.39 -23.48 10.72
C ASP A 85 -11.80 -22.14 11.15
N HIS A 86 -11.67 -21.19 10.21
CA HIS A 86 -11.11 -19.87 10.42
C HIS A 86 -12.20 -18.78 10.30
N PRO A 87 -12.97 -18.52 11.36
CA PRO A 87 -14.04 -17.53 11.31
C PRO A 87 -13.47 -16.11 11.17
N CYS A 88 -14.17 -15.28 10.39
CA CYS A 88 -13.76 -13.91 10.13
C CYS A 88 -13.59 -13.10 11.43
N PRO A 89 -12.43 -12.46 11.67
CA PRO A 89 -12.21 -11.69 12.90
C PRO A 89 -13.13 -10.47 13.03
N LYS A 90 -13.64 -9.94 11.90
CA LYS A 90 -14.49 -8.74 11.84
C LYS A 90 -15.98 -9.03 12.05
N CYS A 91 -16.56 -10.01 11.35
CA CYS A 91 -18.00 -10.28 11.39
C CYS A 91 -18.38 -11.64 11.99
N LYS A 92 -17.39 -12.47 12.35
CA LYS A 92 -17.57 -13.83 12.88
C LYS A 92 -18.32 -14.80 11.95
N HIS A 93 -18.45 -14.45 10.67
CA HIS A 93 -18.90 -15.39 9.65
C HIS A 93 -17.88 -16.54 9.53
N ARG A 94 -18.39 -17.77 9.42
CA ARG A 94 -17.57 -18.99 9.51
C ARG A 94 -16.82 -19.28 8.21
N GLU A 95 -17.47 -19.07 7.08
CA GLU A 95 -16.89 -19.42 5.79
C GLU A 95 -15.88 -18.35 5.32
N SER A 96 -14.74 -18.81 4.86
CA SER A 96 -13.70 -18.00 4.23
C SER A 96 -13.07 -18.76 3.07
N VAL A 97 -12.72 -18.04 2.02
CA VAL A 97 -11.86 -18.55 0.94
C VAL A 97 -10.42 -18.33 1.35
N PHE A 98 -9.55 -19.31 1.09
CA PHE A 98 -8.13 -19.18 1.38
C PHE A 98 -7.24 -19.57 0.19
N PHE A 99 -6.05 -18.97 0.12
CA PHE A 99 -5.08 -19.25 -0.93
C PHE A 99 -3.67 -18.79 -0.51
N GLN A 100 -2.66 -19.26 -1.23
CA GLN A 100 -1.29 -18.73 -1.15
C GLN A 100 -1.10 -17.68 -2.24
N ALA A 101 -0.49 -16.54 -1.90
CA ALA A 101 -0.19 -15.51 -2.90
C ALA A 101 0.96 -15.98 -3.81
N GLN A 102 0.88 -15.67 -5.10
CA GLN A 102 1.92 -15.98 -6.11
C GLN A 102 3.11 -15.01 -6.06
N THR A 103 3.34 -14.34 -4.93
CA THR A 103 4.50 -13.48 -4.76
C THR A 103 5.68 -14.33 -4.29
N ARG A 104 6.88 -14.10 -4.86
CA ARG A 104 8.08 -14.86 -4.45
C ARG A 104 8.32 -14.85 -2.94
N ARG A 105 7.97 -13.75 -2.26
CA ARG A 105 8.09 -13.61 -0.80
C ARG A 105 7.06 -14.44 -0.04
N ALA A 106 5.81 -14.45 -0.49
CA ALA A 106 4.77 -15.28 0.12
C ALA A 106 5.01 -16.78 -0.11
N GLU A 107 5.57 -17.15 -1.27
CA GLU A 107 5.99 -18.52 -1.57
C GLU A 107 7.10 -19.00 -0.64
N GLU A 108 8.08 -18.13 -0.32
CA GLU A 108 9.14 -18.41 0.66
C GLU A 108 8.59 -18.61 2.10
N GLU A 109 7.54 -17.88 2.47
CA GLU A 109 6.90 -17.96 3.81
C GLU A 109 5.73 -18.97 3.89
N MET A 110 5.31 -19.56 2.76
CA MET A 110 4.12 -20.44 2.64
C MET A 110 2.85 -19.89 3.32
N ARG A 111 2.68 -18.57 3.30
CA ARG A 111 1.64 -17.87 4.06
C ARG A 111 0.26 -18.05 3.41
N LEU A 112 -0.74 -18.36 4.24
CA LEU A 112 -2.14 -18.43 3.83
C LEU A 112 -2.85 -17.08 4.02
N TYR A 113 -3.55 -16.69 2.96
CA TYR A 113 -4.44 -15.53 2.93
C TYR A 113 -5.88 -16.00 3.00
N TYR A 114 -6.70 -15.29 3.77
CA TYR A 114 -8.12 -15.57 3.97
C TYR A 114 -8.98 -14.38 3.58
N VAL A 115 -10.12 -14.65 2.94
CA VAL A 115 -11.12 -13.66 2.56
C VAL A 115 -12.50 -14.14 2.99
N CYS A 116 -13.21 -13.31 3.76
CA CYS A 116 -14.56 -13.63 4.23
C CYS A 116 -15.56 -13.66 3.06
N THR A 117 -16.36 -14.71 2.95
CA THR A 117 -17.39 -14.87 1.90
C THR A 117 -18.63 -13.99 2.13
N ASN A 118 -18.79 -13.39 3.31
CA ASN A 118 -19.90 -12.47 3.56
C ASN A 118 -19.77 -11.19 2.70
N PRO A 119 -20.70 -10.92 1.76
CA PRO A 119 -20.65 -9.78 0.84
C PRO A 119 -20.64 -8.41 1.54
N HIS A 120 -21.16 -8.32 2.76
CA HIS A 120 -21.16 -7.09 3.56
C HIS A 120 -19.88 -6.91 4.39
N CYS A 121 -18.97 -7.90 4.40
CA CYS A 121 -17.75 -7.86 5.18
C CYS A 121 -16.50 -7.82 4.30
N ILE A 122 -16.29 -8.85 3.47
CA ILE A 122 -15.14 -9.02 2.56
C ILE A 122 -13.80 -8.69 3.24
N HIS A 123 -13.71 -9.02 4.52
CA HIS A 123 -12.50 -8.77 5.28
C HIS A 123 -11.41 -9.74 4.83
N ARG A 124 -10.18 -9.25 4.76
CA ARG A 124 -9.00 -9.97 4.29
C ARG A 124 -8.01 -10.02 5.44
N TRP A 125 -7.50 -11.20 5.76
CA TRP A 125 -6.53 -11.38 6.83
C TRP A 125 -5.60 -12.54 6.51
N THR A 126 -4.54 -12.67 7.31
CA THR A 126 -3.64 -13.82 7.30
C THR A 126 -3.58 -14.38 8.71
N GLU A 127 -3.27 -15.66 8.83
CA GLU A 127 -2.85 -16.19 10.12
C GLU A 127 -1.43 -15.70 10.40
N SER A 128 -1.27 -14.92 11.48
CA SER A 128 0.06 -14.53 11.93
C SER A 128 0.71 -15.75 12.55
N SER A 129 1.89 -16.13 12.06
CA SER A 129 2.74 -17.16 12.66
C SER A 129 2.79 -16.98 14.18
N ILE A 130 2.56 -18.07 14.92
CA ILE A 130 2.97 -18.19 16.33
C ILE A 130 4.48 -17.98 16.42
#